data_AF-A0A2J7VAT5-F1
#
_entry.id   AF-A0A2J7VAT5-F1
#
_cell.length_a   1.000
_cell.length_b   1.000
_cell.length_c   1.000
_cell.angle_alpha   90.00
_cell.angle_beta   90.00
_cell.angle_gamma   90.00
#
_symmetry.space_group_name_H-M   'P 1'
#
loop_
_entity.id
_entity.type
_entity.pdbx_description
1 polymer ?
#
loop_
_entity_poly.entity_id
_entity_poly.type
_entity_poly.pdbx_seq_one_letter_code
_entity_poly.pdbx_strand_id
1 'polypeptide(L)'
;MCAIESLLGRIPDGHAGPSAHSPRTLLVGSDVLIHLQEDESREEVTLYSVPGSMQEVAWLSGRIEAWSHVLPHPAHEQAVCALTVDPRTREVFLSETWPRAALDQVTLGQELNSHADRHRLWRRMLRLPQDGGTGPGTSDRVSATTQPSWEGRP
;
A
#
# COMPACT_ATOMS: atom_id res chain seq x y z
N MET A 1 -15.39 24.11 -13.57
CA MET A 1 -15.06 22.75 -14.05
C MET A 1 -14.32 22.07 -12.92
N CYS A 2 -14.77 20.90 -12.48
CA CYS A 2 -14.07 20.18 -11.41
C CYS A 2 -12.82 19.51 -12.02
N ALA A 3 -11.66 19.58 -11.35
CA ALA A 3 -10.42 19.05 -11.92
C ALA A 3 -10.50 17.56 -12.27
N ILE A 4 -11.32 16.80 -11.53
CA ILE A 4 -11.57 15.40 -11.82
C ILE A 4 -12.34 15.19 -13.13
N GLU A 5 -13.18 16.15 -13.56
CA GLU A 5 -13.84 16.10 -14.87
C GLU A 5 -12.89 16.41 -16.01
N SER A 6 -11.91 17.29 -15.78
CA SER A 6 -10.85 17.56 -16.77
C SER A 6 -9.90 16.37 -16.91
N LEU A 7 -9.65 15.65 -15.82
CA LEU A 7 -8.77 14.49 -15.82
C LEU A 7 -9.48 13.24 -16.34
N LEU A 8 -10.65 12.90 -15.81
CA LEU A 8 -11.33 11.62 -16.08
C LEU A 8 -12.46 11.74 -17.12
N GLY A 9 -12.95 12.95 -17.37
CA GLY A 9 -14.13 13.21 -18.19
C GLY A 9 -15.36 13.52 -17.32
N ARG A 10 -16.41 14.10 -17.92
CA ARG A 10 -17.67 14.34 -17.21
C ARG A 10 -18.38 13.02 -16.89
N ILE A 11 -19.13 13.02 -15.79
CA ILE A 11 -20.10 11.95 -15.53
C ILE A 11 -21.18 12.07 -16.61
N PRO A 12 -21.44 11.04 -17.42
CA PRO A 12 -22.53 11.10 -18.39
C PRO A 12 -23.89 11.08 -17.66
N ASP A 13 -24.82 11.92 -18.09
CA ASP A 13 -26.22 11.88 -17.68
C ASP A 13 -26.90 10.63 -18.28
N GLY A 14 -26.61 9.45 -17.72
CA GLY A 14 -27.17 8.18 -18.17
C GLY A 14 -26.15 7.16 -18.67
N HIS A 15 -26.55 5.89 -18.59
CA HIS A 15 -25.73 4.66 -18.67
C HIS A 15 -24.42 4.80 -19.45
N ALA A 16 -23.32 4.86 -18.71
CA ALA A 16 -22.00 4.65 -19.25
C ALA A 16 -21.94 3.26 -19.89
N GLY A 17 -21.80 3.20 -21.22
CA GLY A 17 -21.52 1.96 -21.93
C GLY A 17 -20.20 1.32 -21.46
N PRO A 18 -19.98 0.03 -21.78
CA PRO A 18 -18.82 -0.73 -21.33
C PRO A 18 -17.58 -0.25 -22.08
N SER A 19 -16.96 0.78 -21.55
CA SER A 19 -15.58 1.12 -21.84
C SER A 19 -14.91 1.10 -20.49
N ALA A 20 -14.29 -0.04 -20.18
CA ALA A 20 -13.35 -0.17 -19.07
C ALA A 20 -12.27 0.89 -19.32
N HIS A 21 -12.39 2.04 -18.65
CA HIS A 21 -11.52 3.17 -18.92
C HIS A 21 -10.12 2.81 -18.49
N SER A 22 -9.20 2.84 -19.45
CA SER A 22 -7.79 2.61 -19.18
C SER A 22 -7.33 3.56 -18.07
N PRO A 23 -6.59 3.07 -17.06
CA PRO A 23 -6.10 3.91 -15.98
C PRO A 23 -5.36 5.11 -16.53
N ARG A 24 -5.68 6.31 -16.02
CA ARG A 24 -4.93 7.51 -16.38
C ARG A 24 -3.70 7.61 -15.51
N THR A 25 -2.55 7.83 -16.14
CA THR A 25 -1.29 7.91 -15.41
C THR A 25 -0.85 9.37 -15.29
N LEU A 26 -0.58 9.80 -14.06
CA LEU A 26 -0.07 11.12 -13.73
C LEU A 26 1.35 10.99 -13.18
N LEU A 27 2.25 11.85 -13.65
CA LEU A 27 3.55 12.05 -13.01
C LEU A 27 3.41 13.15 -11.96
N VAL A 28 3.58 12.79 -10.68
CA VAL A 28 3.49 13.74 -9.56
C VAL A 28 4.90 14.03 -9.03
N GLY A 29 5.24 15.31 -8.94
CA GLY A 29 6.61 15.75 -8.72
C GLY A 29 7.47 15.44 -9.96
N SER A 30 8.54 14.67 -9.78
CA SER A 30 9.46 14.29 -10.87
C SER A 30 9.66 12.78 -11.00
N ASP A 31 9.05 11.97 -10.14
CA ASP A 31 9.49 10.59 -9.91
C ASP A 31 8.40 9.59 -9.53
N VAL A 32 7.18 10.04 -9.23
CA VAL A 32 6.09 9.14 -8.81
C VAL A 32 5.02 9.08 -9.89
N LEU A 33 4.77 7.87 -10.39
CA LEU A 33 3.62 7.59 -11.24
C LEU A 33 2.44 7.19 -10.36
N ILE A 34 1.35 7.95 -10.47
CA ILE A 34 0.07 7.66 -9.82
C ILE A 34 -0.94 7.37 -10.92
N HIS A 35 -1.62 6.24 -10.80
CA HIS A 35 -2.67 5.81 -11.70
C HIS A 35 -4.03 6.14 -11.09
N LEU A 36 -4.93 6.66 -11.92
CA LEU A 36 -6.31 6.94 -11.58
C LEU A 36 -7.19 5.99 -12.37
N GLN A 37 -7.99 5.20 -11.66
CA GLN A 37 -8.91 4.26 -12.24
C GLN A 37 -10.31 4.48 -11.68
N GLU A 38 -11.28 4.67 -12.56
CA GLU A 38 -12.69 4.65 -12.20
C GLU A 38 -13.17 3.21 -12.11
N ASP A 39 -14.10 2.96 -11.19
CA ASP A 39 -14.88 1.72 -11.20
C ASP A 39 -15.91 1.74 -12.35
N GLU A 40 -16.63 0.63 -12.53
CA GLU A 40 -17.62 0.53 -13.62
C GLU A 40 -18.77 1.52 -13.47
N SER A 41 -19.16 1.85 -12.23
CA SER A 41 -20.21 2.83 -11.94
C SER A 41 -19.76 4.28 -12.12
N ARG A 42 -18.44 4.52 -12.10
CA ARG A 42 -17.78 5.83 -12.01
C ARG A 42 -18.17 6.61 -10.76
N GLU A 43 -18.71 5.96 -9.76
CA GLU A 43 -18.98 6.56 -8.45
C GLU A 43 -17.72 6.57 -7.59
N GLU A 44 -16.77 5.68 -7.88
CA GLU A 44 -15.52 5.58 -7.15
C GLU A 44 -14.31 5.80 -8.07
N VAL A 45 -13.27 6.41 -7.49
CA VAL A 45 -11.98 6.62 -8.13
C VAL A 45 -10.91 6.04 -7.22
N THR A 46 -10.10 5.15 -7.78
CA THR A 46 -8.94 4.59 -7.10
C THR A 46 -7.67 5.27 -7.61
N LEU A 47 -6.95 5.90 -6.70
CA LEU A 47 -5.57 6.36 -6.86
C LEU A 47 -4.65 5.23 -6.47
N TYR A 48 -3.73 4.78 -7.33
CA TYR A 48 -2.77 3.76 -6.93
C TYR A 48 -1.36 3.97 -7.52
N SER A 49 -0.36 3.45 -6.82
CA SER A 49 1.03 3.42 -7.29
C SER A 49 1.76 2.17 -6.81
N VAL A 50 2.89 1.87 -7.46
CA VAL A 50 3.74 0.72 -7.16
C VAL A 50 5.11 1.20 -6.69
N PRO A 51 5.34 1.39 -5.38
CA PRO A 51 6.64 1.81 -4.83
C PRO A 51 7.80 0.85 -5.07
N GLY A 52 7.52 -0.43 -5.34
CA GLY A 52 8.52 -1.44 -5.64
C GLY A 52 8.05 -2.84 -5.23
N SER A 53 8.99 -3.78 -5.16
CA SER A 53 8.71 -5.16 -4.76
C SER A 53 9.35 -5.49 -3.42
N MET A 54 8.70 -6.36 -2.66
CA MET A 54 9.29 -6.98 -1.47
C MET A 54 10.34 -8.02 -1.85
N GLN A 55 11.25 -8.29 -0.93
CA GLN A 55 12.09 -9.48 -1.00
C GLN A 55 11.23 -10.74 -0.85
N GLU A 56 11.78 -11.90 -1.22
CA GLU A 56 11.10 -13.17 -0.99
C GLU A 56 10.94 -13.40 0.52
N VAL A 57 9.71 -13.68 0.94
CA VAL A 57 9.35 -13.93 2.34
C VAL A 57 8.47 -15.16 2.40
N ALA A 58 8.78 -16.06 3.34
CA ALA A 58 8.15 -17.37 3.42
C ALA A 58 6.62 -17.34 3.55
N TRP A 59 6.05 -16.30 4.18
CA TRP A 59 4.59 -16.17 4.32
C TRP A 59 3.89 -15.80 3.01
N LEU A 60 4.61 -15.19 2.06
CA LEU A 60 4.09 -14.86 0.74
C LEU A 60 4.27 -16.04 -0.22
N SER A 61 5.37 -16.78 -0.06
CA SER A 61 5.65 -18.03 -0.78
C SER A 61 4.58 -19.08 -0.48
N GLY A 62 3.67 -19.29 -1.43
CA GLY A 62 2.57 -20.26 -1.32
C GLY A 62 1.17 -19.65 -1.34
N ARG A 63 1.04 -18.31 -1.35
CA ARG A 63 -0.25 -17.66 -1.55
C ARG A 63 -0.61 -17.63 -3.04
N ILE A 64 -1.87 -17.92 -3.34
CA ILE A 64 -2.45 -17.76 -4.68
C ILE A 64 -3.05 -16.35 -4.83
N GLU A 65 -3.65 -15.83 -3.75
CA GLU A 65 -4.30 -14.53 -3.71
C GLU A 65 -3.38 -13.45 -3.12
N ALA A 66 -3.61 -12.21 -3.56
CA ALA A 66 -2.95 -11.04 -3.01
C ALA A 66 -3.22 -10.90 -1.52
N TRP A 67 -2.17 -10.60 -0.76
CA TRP A 67 -2.36 -10.15 0.61
C TRP A 67 -2.73 -8.68 0.58
N SER A 68 -3.79 -8.30 1.27
CA SER A 68 -4.23 -6.92 1.37
C SER A 68 -4.48 -6.55 2.82
N HIS A 69 -4.10 -5.32 3.16
CA HIS A 69 -4.43 -4.69 4.43
C HIS A 69 -5.14 -3.37 4.17
N VAL A 70 -6.40 -3.32 4.59
CA VAL A 70 -7.29 -2.16 4.41
C VAL A 70 -7.29 -1.32 5.68
N LEU A 71 -7.14 -0.02 5.51
CA LEU A 71 -7.04 0.98 6.57
C LEU A 71 -7.98 2.16 6.26
N PRO A 72 -8.58 2.78 7.28
CA PRO A 72 -9.29 4.04 7.08
C PRO A 72 -8.31 5.12 6.62
N HIS A 73 -8.74 6.02 5.73
CA HIS A 73 -7.91 7.15 5.36
C HIS A 73 -7.72 8.11 6.55
N PRO A 74 -6.48 8.57 6.84
CA PRO A 74 -6.16 9.27 8.09
C PRO A 74 -6.87 10.62 8.27
N ALA A 75 -7.29 11.25 7.18
CA ALA A 75 -7.92 12.58 7.21
C ALA A 75 -9.34 12.61 6.63
N HIS A 76 -9.79 11.52 5.98
CA HIS A 76 -11.02 11.54 5.19
C HIS A 76 -11.79 10.23 5.36
N GLU A 77 -12.81 10.23 6.23
CA GLU A 77 -13.56 9.02 6.58
C GLU A 77 -14.26 8.33 5.40
N GLN A 78 -14.49 9.08 4.32
CA GLN A 78 -15.13 8.59 3.09
C GLN A 78 -14.16 7.79 2.20
N ALA A 79 -12.85 7.89 2.44
CA ALA A 79 -11.83 7.23 1.64
C ALA A 79 -11.24 6.02 2.37
N VAL A 80 -10.84 5.03 1.59
CA VAL A 80 -10.26 3.79 2.10
C VAL A 80 -8.88 3.59 1.50
N CYS A 81 -7.89 3.35 2.35
CA CYS A 81 -6.54 2.99 1.93
C CYS A 81 -6.38 1.47 1.89
N ALA A 82 -5.59 0.97 0.95
CA ALA A 82 -5.13 -0.40 0.98
C ALA A 82 -3.63 -0.50 0.65
N LEU A 83 -2.98 -1.42 1.34
CA LEU A 83 -1.65 -1.93 1.01
C LEU A 83 -1.85 -3.36 0.49
N THR A 84 -1.55 -3.59 -0.77
CA THR A 84 -1.70 -4.89 -1.40
C THR A 84 -0.35 -5.42 -1.89
N VAL A 85 -0.10 -6.71 -1.71
CA VAL A 85 1.12 -7.38 -2.17
C VAL A 85 0.74 -8.52 -3.10
N ASP A 86 1.17 -8.42 -4.36
CA ASP A 86 1.00 -9.49 -5.34
C ASP A 86 1.95 -10.65 -5.00
N PRO A 87 1.47 -11.89 -4.80
CA PRO A 87 2.32 -12.99 -4.35
C PRO A 87 3.26 -13.51 -5.43
N ARG A 88 2.95 -13.25 -6.72
CA ARG A 88 3.72 -13.69 -7.87
C ARG A 88 4.81 -12.69 -8.23
N THR A 89 4.49 -11.39 -8.27
CA THR A 89 5.46 -10.34 -8.62
C THR A 89 6.14 -9.74 -7.40
N ARG A 90 5.58 -9.95 -6.20
CA ARG A 90 5.97 -9.33 -4.91
C ARG A 90 5.83 -7.81 -4.93
N GLU A 91 5.18 -7.26 -5.95
CA GLU A 91 4.93 -5.83 -6.06
C GLU A 91 4.00 -5.39 -4.93
N VAL A 92 4.37 -4.26 -4.33
CA VAL A 92 3.59 -3.59 -3.32
C VAL A 92 2.79 -2.50 -4.02
N PHE A 93 1.47 -2.55 -3.86
CA PHE A 93 0.52 -1.57 -4.35
C PHE A 93 0.04 -0.74 -3.17
N LEU A 94 0.15 0.59 -3.30
CA LEU A 94 -0.53 1.53 -2.44
C LEU A 94 -1.76 2.02 -3.19
N SER A 95 -2.94 1.92 -2.60
CA SER A 95 -4.15 2.43 -3.21
C SER A 95 -5.02 3.20 -2.23
N GLU A 96 -5.74 4.17 -2.75
CA GLU A 96 -6.77 4.94 -2.06
C GLU A 96 -8.01 5.00 -2.93
N THR A 97 -9.12 4.49 -2.43
CA THR A 97 -10.41 4.50 -3.11
C THR A 97 -11.27 5.59 -2.51
N TRP A 98 -11.81 6.45 -3.36
CA TRP A 98 -12.56 7.64 -3.00
C TRP A 98 -13.91 7.65 -3.70
N PRO A 99 -14.99 8.06 -3.02
CA PRO A 99 -16.19 8.52 -3.70
C PRO A 99 -15.82 9.70 -4.61
N ARG A 100 -16.17 9.61 -5.89
CA ARG A 100 -15.89 10.64 -6.90
C ARG A 100 -16.41 12.01 -6.47
N ALA A 101 -17.58 12.04 -5.84
CA ALA A 101 -18.21 13.26 -5.35
C ALA A 101 -17.41 13.96 -4.22
N ALA A 102 -16.55 13.22 -3.52
CA ALA A 102 -15.69 13.74 -2.46
C ALA A 102 -14.34 14.29 -2.98
N LEU A 103 -13.98 13.99 -4.24
CA LEU A 103 -12.73 14.43 -4.86
C LEU A 103 -12.91 15.73 -5.66
N ASP A 104 -13.04 16.84 -4.95
CA ASP A 104 -12.91 18.16 -5.58
C ASP A 104 -11.45 18.44 -6.00
N GLN A 105 -11.24 19.56 -6.72
CA GLN A 105 -9.92 19.93 -7.24
C GLN A 105 -8.85 20.11 -6.15
N VAL A 106 -9.21 20.72 -5.03
CA VAL A 106 -8.28 21.01 -3.93
C VAL A 106 -7.93 19.70 -3.23
N THR A 107 -8.94 18.91 -2.88
CA THR A 107 -8.79 17.61 -2.24
C THR A 107 -7.95 16.66 -3.11
N LEU A 108 -8.25 16.55 -4.41
CA LEU A 108 -7.46 15.74 -5.34
C LEU A 108 -6.00 16.19 -5.42
N GLY A 109 -5.75 17.50 -5.47
CA GLY A 109 -4.39 18.04 -5.49
C GLY A 109 -3.61 17.73 -4.21
N GLN A 110 -4.26 17.81 -3.06
CA GLN A 110 -3.65 17.46 -1.77
C GLN A 110 -3.34 15.97 -1.70
N GLU A 111 -4.29 15.12 -2.10
CA GLU A 111 -4.12 13.67 -2.00
C GLU A 111 -3.12 13.10 -3.00
N LEU A 112 -3.00 13.67 -4.20
CA LEU A 112 -1.91 13.32 -5.13
C LEU A 112 -0.53 13.57 -4.49
N ASN A 113 -0.36 14.68 -3.77
CA ASN A 113 0.90 14.99 -3.09
C ASN A 113 1.13 14.07 -1.89
N SER A 114 0.12 13.88 -1.04
CA SER A 114 0.17 12.97 0.11
C SER A 114 0.48 11.54 -0.31
N HIS A 115 -0.16 11.04 -1.37
CA HIS A 115 0.08 9.72 -1.94
C HIS A 115 1.52 9.60 -2.48
N ALA A 116 2.03 10.64 -3.15
CA ALA A 116 3.42 10.64 -3.61
C ALA A 116 4.43 10.56 -2.46
N ASP A 117 4.17 11.21 -1.34
CA ASP A 117 5.02 11.13 -0.15
C ASP A 117 4.95 9.75 0.53
N ARG A 118 3.75 9.16 0.62
CA ARG A 118 3.55 7.77 1.06
C ARG A 118 4.32 6.80 0.16
N HIS A 119 4.24 6.96 -1.16
CA HIS A 119 4.98 6.17 -2.14
C HIS A 119 6.49 6.26 -1.90
N ARG A 120 7.04 7.48 -1.74
CA ARG A 120 8.49 7.67 -1.50
C ARG A 120 8.94 7.05 -0.19
N LEU A 121 8.10 7.10 0.85
CA LEU A 121 8.38 6.44 2.12
C LEU A 121 8.47 4.92 1.95
N TRP A 122 7.46 4.30 1.34
CA TRP A 122 7.43 2.86 1.07
C TRP A 122 8.59 2.42 0.18
N ARG A 123 8.86 3.17 -0.89
CA ARG A 123 9.99 2.90 -1.78
C ARG A 123 11.34 2.90 -1.05
N ARG A 124 11.51 3.76 -0.03
CA ARG A 124 12.69 3.73 0.85
C ARG A 124 12.69 2.50 1.74
N MET A 125 11.58 2.18 2.38
CA MET A 125 11.46 1.00 3.27
C MET A 125 11.73 -0.33 2.55
N LEU A 126 11.26 -0.47 1.30
CA LEU A 126 11.47 -1.67 0.48
C LEU A 126 12.94 -1.84 0.02
N ARG A 127 13.73 -0.76 0.04
CA ARG A 127 15.16 -0.77 -0.33
C ARG A 127 16.09 -1.04 0.84
N LEU A 128 15.63 -0.87 2.07
CA LEU A 128 16.48 -1.12 3.24
C LEU A 128 16.77 -2.63 3.31
N PRO A 129 18.03 -3.04 3.56
CA PRO A 129 18.31 -4.40 3.95
C PRO A 129 17.47 -4.69 5.18
N GLN A 130 16.53 -5.63 5.06
CA GLN A 130 15.89 -6.23 6.21
C GLN A 130 16.97 -7.13 6.81
N ASP A 131 17.90 -6.54 7.58
CA ASP A 131 18.99 -7.29 8.21
C ASP A 131 18.37 -8.45 8.97
N GLY A 132 18.61 -9.66 8.45
CA GLY A 132 18.24 -10.90 9.11
C GLY A 132 18.91 -10.89 10.47
N GLY A 133 18.11 -10.74 11.52
CA GLY A 133 18.58 -10.67 12.90
C GLY A 133 19.59 -11.79 13.19
N THR A 134 20.86 -11.43 13.22
CA THR A 134 21.95 -12.28 13.68
C THR A 134 22.91 -11.41 14.48
N GLY A 135 22.95 -11.64 15.80
CA GLY A 135 23.97 -11.12 16.72
C GLY A 135 23.44 -10.09 17.73
N PRO A 136 23.68 -10.33 19.02
CA PRO A 136 24.93 -9.80 19.57
C PRO A 136 25.88 -10.91 19.99
N GLY A 137 27.09 -10.87 19.44
CA GLY A 137 28.23 -11.53 20.05
C GLY A 137 28.72 -10.67 21.21
N THR A 138 28.75 -11.25 22.42
CA THR A 138 29.86 -11.20 23.39
C THR A 138 29.41 -11.88 24.68
N SER A 139 29.93 -13.07 24.98
CA SER A 139 30.85 -13.24 26.12
C SER A 139 31.21 -14.72 26.28
N ASP A 140 32.50 -14.97 26.23
CA ASP A 140 33.14 -16.22 26.63
C ASP A 140 32.72 -16.68 28.03
N ARG A 141 32.48 -18.00 28.14
CA ARG A 141 32.95 -18.93 29.16
C ARG A 141 32.75 -18.59 30.65
N VAL A 142 31.84 -19.30 31.30
CA VAL A 142 32.09 -19.91 32.63
C VAL A 142 31.52 -21.33 32.66
N SER A 143 32.39 -22.27 33.01
CA SER A 143 32.08 -23.68 33.23
C SER A 143 31.36 -23.91 34.57
N ALA A 144 30.58 -24.99 34.58
CA ALA A 144 30.38 -25.92 35.69
C ALA A 144 29.19 -25.73 36.65
N THR A 145 28.46 -26.85 36.77
CA THR A 145 27.86 -27.46 37.97
C THR A 145 26.37 -27.21 38.27
N THR A 146 25.69 -28.35 38.38
CA THR A 146 24.57 -28.67 39.30
C THR A 146 23.16 -28.65 38.72
N GLN A 147 22.64 -29.86 38.43
CA GLN A 147 21.21 -30.18 38.43
C GLN A 147 20.61 -29.95 39.82
N PRO A 148 19.39 -29.39 39.93
CA PRO A 148 18.58 -29.56 41.13
C PRO A 148 17.62 -30.75 40.98
N SER A 149 17.83 -31.70 41.89
CA SER A 149 16.88 -32.73 42.31
C SER A 149 15.60 -32.07 42.85
N TRP A 150 14.41 -32.53 42.45
CA TRP A 150 13.16 -32.18 43.11
C TRP A 150 12.77 -33.33 44.06
N GLU A 151 13.22 -33.23 45.30
CA GLU A 151 12.66 -33.99 46.42
C GLU A 151 12.08 -33.00 47.43
N GLY A 152 10.92 -33.34 48.00
CA GLY A 152 10.51 -32.84 49.32
C GLY A 152 9.41 -31.80 49.35
N ARG A 153 8.17 -32.29 49.43
CA ARG A 153 7.07 -31.62 50.14
C ARG A 153 7.41 -31.43 51.63
N PRO A 154 6.74 -30.49 52.30
CA PRO A 154 6.03 -30.76 53.55
C PRO A 154 4.53 -30.99 53.30
#